data_AF-A0A7W3SVD2-F1
#
_entry.id   AF-A0A7W3SVD2-F1
#
_cell.length_a   1.000
_cell.length_b   1.000
_cell.length_c   1.000
_cell.angle_alpha   90.00
_cell.angle_beta   90.00
_cell.angle_gamma   90.00
#
_symmetry.space_group_name_H-M   'P 1'
#
loop_
_entity.id
_entity.type
_entity.pdbx_description
1 polymer ?
#
loop_
_entity_poly.entity_id
_entity_poly.type
_entity_poly.pdbx_seq_one_letter_code
_entity_poly.pdbx_strand_id
1 'polypeptide(L)'
;MSKFPATYGKFHKDIIADHISTSSLAKDNKFHNVYWDGKSHFYIDGETNVSGVIPVLKYNTSTSKYSSFKRKIDDGGSLKWEEYLIK
;
A
#
# COMPACT_ATOMS: atom_id res chain seq x y z
N MET A 1 -21.84 5.70 6.47
CA MET A 1 -20.84 5.71 7.56
C MET A 1 -19.79 4.67 7.23
N SER A 2 -18.57 5.10 6.96
CA SER A 2 -17.39 4.24 6.76
C SER A 2 -16.81 3.82 8.12
N LYS A 3 -16.08 2.71 8.14
CA LYS A 3 -15.45 2.19 9.37
C LYS A 3 -14.24 3.08 9.73
N PHE A 4 -14.44 4.00 10.67
CA PHE A 4 -13.41 4.88 11.22
C PHE A 4 -13.44 4.85 12.76
N PRO A 5 -12.28 4.77 13.46
CA PRO A 5 -10.93 4.73 12.92
C PRO A 5 -10.58 3.39 12.25
N ALA A 6 -9.45 3.36 11.53
CA ALA A 6 -8.89 2.17 10.93
C ALA A 6 -8.73 1.04 11.96
N THR A 7 -8.98 -0.20 11.54
CA THR A 7 -8.76 -1.38 12.41
C THR A 7 -7.49 -2.09 12.02
N TYR A 8 -6.72 -2.51 13.01
CA TYR A 8 -5.53 -3.32 12.82
C TYR A 8 -5.69 -4.63 13.55
N GLY A 9 -4.84 -5.61 13.26
CA GLY A 9 -4.84 -6.86 13.99
C GLY A 9 -4.80 -8.09 13.11
N LYS A 10 -4.80 -9.24 13.79
CA LYS A 10 -4.84 -10.54 13.14
C LYS A 10 -6.28 -10.88 12.78
N PHE A 11 -6.45 -11.40 11.58
CA PHE A 11 -7.70 -11.98 11.08
C PHE A 11 -7.40 -13.31 10.39
N HIS A 12 -8.42 -14.14 10.16
CA HIS A 12 -8.20 -15.44 9.50
C HIS A 12 -7.75 -15.28 8.04
N LYS A 13 -8.13 -14.19 7.39
CA LYS A 13 -7.75 -13.82 6.03
C LYS A 13 -7.04 -12.48 6.04
N ASP A 14 -6.28 -12.22 4.98
CA ASP A 14 -5.82 -10.87 4.70
C ASP A 14 -7.00 -9.99 4.28
N ILE A 15 -7.00 -8.76 4.78
CA ILE A 15 -8.03 -7.73 4.59
C ILE A 15 -7.39 -6.62 3.76
N ILE A 16 -8.00 -6.29 2.63
CA ILE A 16 -7.58 -5.20 1.76
C ILE A 16 -8.62 -4.08 1.90
N ALA A 17 -8.19 -2.89 2.30
CA ALA A 17 -9.06 -1.76 2.59
C ALA A 17 -8.58 -0.48 1.87
N ASP A 18 -9.52 0.41 1.58
CA ASP A 18 -9.27 1.77 1.12
C ASP A 18 -9.94 2.79 2.09
N HIS A 19 -10.22 4.00 1.62
CA HIS A 19 -10.92 5.08 2.31
C HIS A 19 -10.12 5.83 3.37
N ILE A 20 -9.15 5.18 4.02
CA ILE A 20 -8.25 5.85 4.97
C ILE A 20 -6.88 5.97 4.32
N SER A 21 -6.46 7.21 4.05
CA SER A 21 -5.18 7.53 3.42
C SER A 21 -4.00 6.87 4.14
N THR A 22 -3.13 6.21 3.37
CA THR A 22 -1.95 5.55 3.91
C THR A 22 -0.95 6.53 4.51
N SER A 23 -0.98 7.80 4.12
CA SER A 23 -0.18 8.87 4.71
C SER A 23 -0.57 9.12 6.17
N SER A 24 -1.87 9.08 6.46
CA SER A 24 -2.44 9.20 7.80
C SER A 24 -2.05 7.99 8.68
N LEU A 25 -2.16 6.78 8.14
CA LEU A 25 -1.82 5.54 8.85
C LEU A 25 -0.31 5.46 9.16
N ALA A 26 0.52 5.86 8.21
CA ALA A 26 1.98 5.91 8.36
C ALA A 26 2.46 7.07 9.26
N LYS A 27 1.58 8.04 9.55
CA LYS A 27 1.94 9.32 10.19
C LYS A 27 3.06 10.05 9.43
N ASP A 28 3.04 9.93 8.10
CA ASP A 28 3.99 10.53 7.17
C ASP A 28 3.24 11.03 5.95
N ASN A 29 3.20 12.36 5.78
CA ASN A 29 2.48 13.00 4.68
C ASN A 29 3.08 12.75 3.29
N LYS A 30 4.28 12.14 3.20
CA LYS A 30 4.92 11.73 1.95
C LYS A 30 4.68 10.25 1.64
N PHE A 31 4.11 9.49 2.59
CA PHE A 31 3.85 8.08 2.40
C PHE A 31 2.53 7.88 1.65
N HIS A 32 2.61 7.41 0.40
CA HIS A 32 1.45 7.11 -0.44
C HIS A 32 1.55 5.72 -1.07
N ASN A 33 2.33 4.83 -0.46
CA ASN A 33 2.49 3.44 -0.88
C ASN A 33 1.43 2.56 -0.18
N VAL A 34 1.45 1.25 -0.46
CA VAL A 34 0.63 0.29 0.30
C VAL A 34 1.11 0.28 1.75
N TYR A 35 0.19 0.46 2.70
CA TYR A 35 0.46 0.32 4.13
C TYR A 35 0.02 -1.06 4.60
N TRP A 36 0.92 -1.80 5.25
CA TRP A 36 0.60 -3.08 5.90
C TRP A 36 0.75 -2.93 7.42
N ASP A 37 -0.25 -3.39 8.17
CA ASP A 37 -0.26 -3.31 9.63
C ASP A 37 0.69 -4.31 10.32
N GLY A 38 1.46 -5.07 9.55
CA GLY A 38 2.34 -6.15 10.02
C GLY A 38 1.57 -7.41 10.43
N LYS A 39 0.25 -7.47 10.20
CA LYS A 39 -0.63 -8.58 10.57
C LYS A 39 -1.49 -8.98 9.37
N SER A 40 -2.75 -8.57 9.35
CA SER A 40 -3.72 -8.99 8.32
C SER A 40 -4.28 -7.86 7.48
N HIS A 41 -3.98 -6.59 7.76
CA HIS A 41 -4.61 -5.46 7.06
C HIS A 41 -3.63 -4.77 6.11
N PHE A 42 -4.02 -4.68 4.84
CA PHE A 42 -3.38 -3.89 3.80
C PHE A 42 -4.29 -2.71 3.44
N TYR A 43 -3.73 -1.51 3.42
CA TYR A 43 -4.42 -0.29 3.01
C TYR A 43 -3.81 0.24 1.72
N ILE A 44 -4.66 0.54 0.74
CA ILE A 44 -4.26 0.89 -0.63
C ILE A 44 -4.73 2.28 -1.08
N ASP A 45 -5.23 3.10 -0.16
CA ASP A 45 -5.61 4.48 -0.46
C ASP A 45 -4.37 5.40 -0.41
N GLY A 46 -3.78 5.64 -1.58
CA GLY A 46 -2.62 6.50 -1.73
C GLY A 46 -2.95 7.98 -1.84
N GLU A 47 -4.20 8.40 -1.62
CA GLU A 47 -4.63 9.79 -1.75
C GLU A 47 -4.27 10.37 -3.14
N THR A 48 -4.68 9.67 -4.20
CA THR A 48 -4.21 9.89 -5.58
C THR A 48 -4.38 11.33 -6.06
N ASN A 49 -5.43 12.03 -5.61
CA ASN A 49 -5.67 13.44 -5.96
C ASN A 49 -4.56 14.37 -5.46
N VAL A 50 -3.85 14.00 -4.40
CA VAL A 50 -2.73 14.75 -3.82
C VAL A 50 -1.39 14.17 -4.29
N SER A 51 -1.25 12.85 -4.24
CA SER A 51 0.04 12.18 -4.47
C SER A 51 0.36 11.90 -5.94
N GLY A 52 -0.66 11.84 -6.80
CA GLY A 52 -0.56 11.33 -8.16
C GLY A 52 -0.10 9.86 -8.22
N VAL A 53 -0.27 9.10 -7.13
CA VAL A 53 0.09 7.68 -7.01
C VAL A 53 -1.17 6.85 -6.81
N ILE A 54 -1.26 5.75 -7.55
CA ILE A 54 -2.24 4.69 -7.33
C ILE A 54 -1.47 3.48 -6.79
N PRO A 55 -1.58 3.15 -5.50
CA PRO A 55 -0.93 1.95 -4.94
C PRO A 55 -1.48 0.69 -5.59
N VAL A 56 -0.60 -0.23 -5.97
CA VAL A 56 -0.97 -1.53 -6.55
C VAL A 56 -0.54 -2.63 -5.59
N LEU A 57 -1.45 -3.50 -5.20
CA LEU A 57 -1.15 -4.68 -4.40
C LEU A 57 -1.19 -5.93 -5.28
N LYS A 58 -0.06 -6.62 -5.41
CA LYS A 58 0.09 -7.86 -6.17
C LYS A 58 0.16 -9.03 -5.21
N TYR A 59 -0.69 -10.03 -5.42
CA TYR A 59 -0.66 -11.30 -4.68
C TYR A 59 -0.09 -12.41 -5.56
N ASN A 60 0.93 -13.11 -5.06
CA ASN A 60 1.46 -14.30 -5.72
C ASN A 60 0.82 -15.55 -5.09
N THR A 61 -0.01 -16.25 -5.85
CA THR A 61 -0.75 -17.43 -5.37
C THR A 61 0.13 -18.64 -5.07
N SER A 62 1.32 -18.74 -5.69
CA SER A 62 2.25 -19.85 -5.48
C SER A 62 3.08 -19.67 -4.21
N THR A 63 3.42 -18.43 -3.85
CA THR A 63 4.22 -18.12 -2.66
C THR A 63 3.40 -17.59 -1.49
N SER A 64 2.12 -17.26 -1.72
CA SER A 64 1.23 -16.58 -0.77
C SER A 64 1.81 -15.26 -0.25
N LYS A 65 2.57 -14.55 -1.10
CA LYS A 65 3.25 -13.29 -0.76
C LYS A 65 2.61 -12.09 -1.45
N TYR A 66 2.76 -10.94 -0.81
CA TYR A 66 2.33 -9.65 -1.34
C TYR A 66 3.51 -8.79 -1.74
N SER A 67 3.41 -8.17 -2.89
CA SER A 67 4.34 -7.16 -3.39
C SER A 67 3.59 -5.94 -3.94
N SER A 68 4.32 -4.86 -4.17
CA SER A 68 3.80 -3.64 -4.76
C SER A 68 4.89 -2.96 -5.60
N PHE A 69 4.57 -1.82 -6.20
CA PHE A 69 5.43 -1.12 -7.14
C PHE A 69 5.61 0.32 -6.70
N LYS A 70 6.84 0.83 -6.78
CA LYS A 70 7.15 2.24 -6.54
C LYS A 70 7.82 2.85 -7.76
N ARG A 71 7.54 4.12 -8.01
CA ARG A 71 8.20 4.89 -9.07
C ARG A 71 9.67 5.09 -8.69
N LYS A 72 10.55 4.87 -9.66
CA LYS A 72 11.98 5.17 -9.57
C LYS A 72 12.42 5.79 -10.88
N ILE A 73 13.17 6.89 -10.79
CA ILE A 73 13.86 7.45 -11.95
C ILE A 73 15.21 6.75 -12.02
N ASP A 74 15.54 6.16 -13.16
CA ASP A 74 16.87 5.57 -13.37
C ASP A 74 17.93 6.64 -13.69
N ASP A 75 19.19 6.23 -13.73
CA ASP A 75 20.33 7.14 -13.95
C ASP A 75 20.25 7.87 -15.32
N GLY A 76 19.45 7.34 -16.25
CA GLY A 76 19.18 7.93 -17.56
C GLY A 76 17.95 8.85 -17.60
N GLY A 77 17.32 9.13 -16.44
CA GLY A 77 16.14 10.00 -16.35
C GLY A 77 14.83 9.34 -16.75
N SER A 78 14.82 8.02 -17.04
CA SER A 78 13.61 7.31 -17.44
C SER A 78 12.81 6.83 -16.23
N LEU A 79 11.49 6.94 -16.30
CA LEU A 79 10.60 6.46 -15.26
C LEU A 79 10.45 4.93 -15.35
N LYS A 80 10.77 4.25 -14.24
CA LYS A 80 10.59 2.81 -14.06
C LYS A 80 9.76 2.50 -12.82
N TRP A 81 9.13 1.34 -12.85
CA TRP A 81 8.42 0.77 -11.71
C TRP A 81 9.27 -0.34 -11.11
N GLU A 82 9.66 -0.18 -9.85
CA GLU A 82 10.43 -1.16 -9.10
C GLU A 82 9.47 -1.94 -8.20
N GLU A 83 9.41 -3.26 -8.38
CA GLU A 83 8.65 -4.15 -7.49
C GLU A 83 9.36 -4.28 -6.14
N TYR A 84 8.62 -4.20 -5.04
CA TYR A 84 9.09 -4.42 -3.68
C TYR A 84 8.17 -5.40 -2.94
N LEU A 85 8.76 -6.27 -2.12
CA LEU A 85 8.03 -7.23 -1.29
C LEU A 85 7.45 -6.52 -0.06
N ILE A 86 6.25 -6.93 0.36
CA ILE A 86 5.57 -6.43 1.57
C ILE A 86 5.46 -7.52 2.63
N LYS A 87 4.87 -8.68 2.28
CA LYS A 87 4.60 -9.82 3.17
C LYS A 87 5.00 -11.12 2.49
#